data_AF-A0A429XE21-F1
#
_entry.id   AF-A0A429XE21-F1
#
_cell.length_a   1.000
_cell.length_b   1.000
_cell.length_c   1.000
_cell.angle_alpha   90.00
_cell.angle_beta   90.00
_cell.angle_gamma   90.00
#
_symmetry.space_group_name_H-M   'P 1'
#
loop_
_entity.id
_entity.type
_entity.pdbx_description
1 polymer ?
#
loop_
_entity_poly.entity_id
_entity_poly.type
_entity_poly.pdbx_seq_one_letter_code
_entity_poly.pdbx_strand_id
1 'polypeptide(L)'
;MAYVAVKGGTEAIEESIRRLTFERIQSEEVLEVKAIIAGMRGMVDQVMSESSLYSELLAALAIKQSEGNMEEAVFLLRAHRSTLPRNYYTRVIETNKMFVERRISASFKDIPGGQILGATYDYTHRLMDYDLLSETKDTVLEWLDQYAKENEQIADPSVQADLPKVVDYLRKQNLFPIYEEDDTEPLDVTKRSIQFPTTRSERLQILTRGQTGAVTSLGYAAIRGYGAVHPTVGELRVGMLPLTISDPADQTDDEENDYYIGEIKVTEVESFIPITIKNEKNEEEIEFEIGYGICYGQNETKAIAMSILDQALEHGQKDYPTHDEEFILLHIDSVESSGFISHLKLPHYVTFQSKLDSVRKIKQGAEKHEK
;
A
#
# COMPACT_ATOMS: atom_id res chain seq x y z
N MET A 1 48.15 4.13 32.14
CA MET A 1 48.03 4.89 30.89
C MET A 1 46.78 5.73 30.98
N ALA A 2 46.89 7.05 30.85
CA ALA A 2 45.73 7.93 30.84
C ALA A 2 45.12 7.92 29.43
N TYR A 3 43.83 7.57 29.32
CA TYR A 3 43.08 7.69 28.07
C TYR A 3 42.51 9.11 27.99
N VAL A 4 42.75 9.79 26.86
CA VAL A 4 42.12 11.08 26.55
C VAL A 4 40.97 10.80 25.60
N ALA A 5 39.76 11.22 25.97
CA ALA A 5 38.61 11.13 25.08
C ALA A 5 38.79 12.13 23.92
N VAL A 6 38.81 11.64 22.69
CA VAL A 6 38.88 12.45 21.47
C VAL A 6 37.49 12.49 20.85
N LYS A 7 37.06 13.65 20.33
CA LYS A 7 35.83 13.77 19.54
C LYS A 7 36.08 13.20 18.15
N GLY A 8 35.20 12.34 17.65
CA GLY A 8 35.31 11.78 16.29
C GLY A 8 33.98 11.31 15.66
N GLY A 9 32.87 11.32 16.41
CA GLY A 9 31.58 10.87 15.89
C GLY A 9 31.06 11.72 14.73
N THR A 10 31.15 13.04 14.84
CA THR A 10 30.67 13.97 13.79
C THR A 10 31.45 13.83 12.49
N GLU A 11 32.78 13.83 12.56
CA GLU A 11 33.64 13.66 11.36
C GLU A 11 33.38 12.31 10.67
N ALA A 12 33.24 11.22 11.45
CA ALA A 12 32.92 9.91 10.90
C ALA A 12 31.56 9.88 10.20
N ILE A 13 30.54 10.57 10.76
CA ILE A 13 29.22 10.68 10.14
C ILE A 13 29.30 11.48 8.83
N GLU A 14 30.01 12.62 8.83
CA GLU A 14 30.17 13.45 7.63
C GLU A 14 30.88 12.69 6.50
N GLU A 15 31.97 11.98 6.79
CA GLU A 15 32.66 11.16 5.79
C GLU A 15 31.80 9.98 5.31
N SER A 16 30.98 9.38 6.19
CA SER A 16 30.01 8.36 5.78
C SER A 16 28.97 8.91 4.79
N ILE A 17 28.45 10.12 5.02
CA ILE A 17 27.48 10.77 4.11
C ILE A 17 28.14 11.13 2.78
N ARG A 18 29.39 11.62 2.80
CA ARG A 18 30.18 11.84 1.58
C ARG A 18 30.39 10.55 0.82
N ARG A 19 30.66 9.44 1.54
CA ARG A 19 30.83 8.12 0.92
C ARG A 19 29.55 7.65 0.22
N LEU A 20 28.38 7.81 0.82
CA LEU A 20 27.10 7.51 0.14
C LEU A 20 26.95 8.29 -1.17
N THR A 21 27.26 9.59 -1.13
CA THR A 21 27.22 10.43 -2.33
C THR A 21 28.18 9.91 -3.41
N PHE A 22 29.41 9.53 -3.01
CA PHE A 22 30.40 8.95 -3.91
C PHE A 22 29.92 7.62 -4.50
N GLU A 23 29.44 6.68 -3.69
CA GLU A 23 28.98 5.36 -4.17
C GLU A 23 27.90 5.48 -5.25
N ARG A 24 26.94 6.39 -5.04
CA ARG A 24 25.86 6.66 -5.98
C ARG A 24 26.32 7.19 -7.34
N ILE A 25 27.40 7.97 -7.38
CA ILE A 25 27.82 8.71 -8.60
C ILE A 25 29.15 8.26 -9.19
N GLN A 26 29.88 7.34 -8.54
CA GLN A 26 31.23 6.92 -8.95
C GLN A 26 31.28 6.27 -10.34
N SER A 27 30.16 5.72 -10.83
CA SER A 27 30.06 5.15 -12.18
C SER A 27 29.92 6.21 -13.27
N GLU A 28 29.83 7.50 -12.91
CA GLU A 28 29.59 8.64 -13.81
C GLU A 28 28.24 8.60 -14.54
N GLU A 29 27.38 7.64 -14.20
CA GLU A 29 26.03 7.49 -14.76
C GLU A 29 25.01 8.32 -13.97
N VAL A 30 24.20 9.09 -14.68
CA VAL A 30 23.16 9.93 -14.06
C VAL A 30 21.79 9.34 -14.34
N LEU A 31 21.18 8.72 -13.33
CA LEU A 31 19.78 8.31 -13.38
C LEU A 31 18.87 9.54 -13.30
N GLU A 32 18.18 9.85 -14.39
CA GLU A 32 17.23 10.96 -14.42
C GLU A 32 15.92 10.61 -13.70
N VAL A 33 15.34 11.56 -12.98
CA VAL A 33 14.06 11.34 -12.27
C VAL A 33 12.95 10.97 -13.25
N LYS A 34 12.93 11.60 -14.43
CA LYS A 34 11.96 11.27 -15.49
C LYS A 34 12.08 9.83 -16.00
N ALA A 35 13.29 9.26 -15.99
CA ALA A 35 13.52 7.87 -16.38
C ALA A 35 12.97 6.90 -15.32
N ILE A 36 13.03 7.25 -14.03
CA ILE A 36 12.41 6.47 -12.95
C ILE A 36 10.89 6.50 -13.07
N ILE A 37 10.30 7.69 -13.30
CA ILE A 37 8.84 7.83 -13.50
C ILE A 37 8.37 6.96 -14.68
N ALA A 38 9.07 7.04 -15.81
CA ALA A 38 8.70 6.31 -17.02
C ALA A 38 8.96 4.80 -16.94
N GLY A 39 10.11 4.39 -16.39
CA GLY A 39 10.60 3.00 -16.44
C GLY A 39 10.34 2.17 -15.19
N MET A 40 10.03 2.79 -14.04
CA MET A 40 9.87 2.11 -12.75
C MET A 40 8.47 2.36 -12.14
N ARG A 41 7.43 2.45 -13.00
CA ARG A 41 6.06 2.78 -12.61
C ARG A 41 5.55 2.04 -11.37
N GLY A 42 5.68 0.72 -11.32
CA GLY A 42 5.24 -0.08 -10.16
C GLY A 42 5.99 0.25 -8.87
N MET A 43 7.26 0.62 -8.96
CA MET A 43 8.04 1.07 -7.81
C MET A 43 7.59 2.45 -7.32
N VAL A 44 7.31 3.37 -8.25
CA VAL A 44 6.77 4.70 -7.93
C VAL A 44 5.40 4.56 -7.26
N ASP A 45 4.50 3.74 -7.82
CA ASP A 45 3.19 3.43 -7.26
C ASP A 45 3.29 2.89 -5.82
N GLN A 46 4.20 1.95 -5.58
CA GLN A 46 4.44 1.39 -4.26
C GLN A 46 4.93 2.46 -3.27
N VAL A 47 5.91 3.29 -3.64
CA VAL A 47 6.42 4.37 -2.78
C VAL A 47 5.32 5.40 -2.46
N MET A 48 4.52 5.82 -3.45
CA MET A 48 3.40 6.73 -3.21
C MET A 48 2.38 6.15 -2.23
N SER A 49 1.98 4.90 -2.46
CA SER A 49 1.04 4.15 -1.63
C SER A 49 1.53 4.02 -0.19
N GLU A 50 2.74 3.46 -0.01
CA GLU A 50 3.32 3.23 1.31
C GLU A 50 3.74 4.52 2.02
N SER A 51 3.99 5.64 1.33
CA SER A 51 4.32 6.92 1.99
C SER A 51 3.10 7.78 2.33
N SER A 52 1.91 7.45 1.83
CA SER A 52 0.70 8.28 1.93
C SER A 52 0.86 9.68 1.33
N LEU A 53 1.62 9.79 0.24
CA LEU A 53 1.75 11.04 -0.50
C LEU A 53 1.74 10.74 -2.00
N TYR A 54 0.69 11.21 -2.67
CA TYR A 54 0.53 11.04 -4.12
C TYR A 54 1.32 12.13 -4.86
N SER A 55 2.52 11.77 -5.35
CA SER A 55 3.32 12.61 -6.23
C SER A 55 4.40 11.74 -6.89
N GLU A 56 4.24 11.46 -8.18
CA GLU A 56 5.21 10.64 -8.93
C GLU A 56 6.60 11.28 -8.93
N LEU A 57 6.67 12.61 -9.01
CA LEU A 57 7.92 13.37 -8.99
C LEU A 57 8.67 13.18 -7.66
N LEU A 58 7.98 13.34 -6.53
CA LEU A 58 8.60 13.22 -5.22
C LEU A 58 8.95 11.76 -4.88
N ALA A 59 8.09 10.81 -5.29
CA ALA A 59 8.38 9.39 -5.16
C ALA A 59 9.61 8.98 -5.98
N ALA A 60 9.71 9.39 -7.24
CA ALA A 60 10.88 9.13 -8.08
C ALA A 60 12.15 9.83 -7.56
N LEU A 61 12.02 11.03 -6.98
CA LEU A 61 13.14 11.70 -6.30
C LEU A 61 13.61 10.91 -5.08
N ALA A 62 12.67 10.41 -4.26
CA ALA A 62 12.99 9.60 -3.09
C ALA A 62 13.68 8.29 -3.50
N ILE A 63 13.20 7.60 -4.53
CA ILE A 63 13.81 6.39 -5.12
C ILE A 63 15.23 6.69 -5.60
N LYS A 64 15.43 7.80 -6.31
CA LYS A 64 16.76 8.24 -6.77
C LYS A 64 17.70 8.51 -5.60
N GLN A 65 17.20 9.15 -4.54
CA GLN A 65 17.98 9.50 -3.37
C GLN A 65 18.35 8.27 -2.54
N SER A 66 17.46 7.27 -2.47
CA SER A 66 17.68 6.02 -1.75
C SER A 66 18.34 4.91 -2.57
N GLU A 67 18.78 5.21 -3.80
CA GLU A 67 19.45 4.25 -4.69
C GLU A 67 18.61 2.99 -4.95
N GLY A 68 17.29 3.16 -4.97
CA GLY A 68 16.35 2.06 -5.16
C GLY A 68 15.96 1.31 -3.87
N ASN A 69 16.46 1.72 -2.69
CA ASN A 69 15.99 1.16 -1.42
C ASN A 69 14.57 1.66 -1.12
N MET A 70 13.61 0.72 -1.12
CA MET A 70 12.19 1.01 -0.94
C MET A 70 11.87 1.57 0.46
N GLU A 71 12.39 0.95 1.53
CA GLU A 71 12.12 1.37 2.91
C GLU A 71 12.61 2.79 3.15
N GLU A 72 13.81 3.11 2.65
CA GLU A 72 14.39 4.45 2.74
C GLU A 72 13.63 5.46 1.86
N ALA A 73 13.21 5.08 0.64
CA ALA A 73 12.40 5.96 -0.22
C ALA A 73 11.07 6.32 0.45
N VAL A 74 10.36 5.33 1.00
CA VAL A 74 9.11 5.51 1.73
C VAL A 74 9.35 6.39 2.95
N PHE A 75 10.42 6.15 3.71
CA PHE A 75 10.73 6.94 4.89
C PHE A 75 11.05 8.41 4.54
N LEU A 76 11.86 8.66 3.52
CA LEU A 76 12.17 10.01 3.02
C LEU A 76 10.89 10.75 2.62
N LEU A 77 10.00 10.11 1.85
CA LEU A 77 8.79 10.75 1.38
C LEU A 77 7.78 10.98 2.51
N ARG A 78 7.69 10.04 3.46
CA ARG A 78 6.88 10.17 4.68
C ARG A 78 7.39 11.29 5.59
N ALA A 79 8.71 11.42 5.73
CA ALA A 79 9.34 12.52 6.46
C ALA A 79 9.07 13.85 5.76
N HIS A 80 9.18 13.92 4.43
CA HIS A 80 8.84 15.11 3.66
C HIS A 80 7.38 15.52 3.85
N ARG A 81 6.43 14.58 3.80
CA ARG A 81 5.01 14.83 4.07
C ARG A 81 4.79 15.56 5.41
N SER A 82 5.56 15.24 6.44
CA SER A 82 5.44 15.89 7.76
C SER A 82 5.81 17.38 7.76
N THR A 83 6.52 17.84 6.73
CA THR A 83 6.90 19.25 6.55
C THR A 83 5.86 20.08 5.79
N LEU A 84 4.86 19.43 5.20
CA LEU A 84 3.87 20.07 4.34
C LEU A 84 2.63 20.48 5.14
N PRO A 85 2.04 21.66 4.88
CA PRO A 85 0.77 22.04 5.46
C PRO A 85 -0.38 21.23 4.85
N ARG A 86 -1.40 20.90 5.66
CA ARG A 86 -2.66 20.34 5.16
C ARG A 86 -3.64 21.49 4.91
N ASN A 87 -3.72 21.93 3.67
CA ASN A 87 -4.50 23.10 3.30
C ASN A 87 -6.01 22.80 3.20
N TYR A 88 -6.37 21.64 2.63
CA TYR A 88 -7.76 21.27 2.34
C TYR A 88 -8.00 19.77 2.56
N TYR A 89 -9.27 19.41 2.57
CA TYR A 89 -9.78 18.04 2.45
C TYR A 89 -10.56 17.94 1.15
N THR A 90 -10.42 16.81 0.46
CA THR A 90 -11.24 16.55 -0.72
C THR A 90 -12.66 16.19 -0.28
N ARG A 91 -13.62 16.29 -1.20
CA ARG A 91 -14.87 15.53 -1.08
C ARG A 91 -14.58 14.04 -0.97
N VAL A 92 -15.56 13.29 -0.44
CA VAL A 92 -15.55 11.84 -0.49
C VAL A 92 -15.55 11.43 -1.96
N ILE A 93 -14.61 10.55 -2.32
CA ILE A 93 -14.40 10.16 -3.71
C ILE A 93 -15.33 8.99 -4.02
N GLU A 94 -16.17 9.18 -5.03
CA GLU A 94 -17.09 8.17 -5.53
C GLU A 94 -16.40 7.27 -6.57
N THR A 95 -16.04 6.03 -6.19
CA THR A 95 -15.25 5.13 -7.04
C THR A 95 -16.02 4.56 -8.24
N ASN A 96 -17.34 4.73 -8.28
CA ASN A 96 -18.14 4.48 -9.47
C ASN A 96 -17.82 5.46 -10.63
N LYS A 97 -17.32 6.67 -10.33
CA LYS A 97 -16.89 7.70 -11.30
C LYS A 97 -15.46 7.48 -11.83
N MET A 98 -14.82 6.35 -11.50
CA MET A 98 -13.47 6.03 -11.93
C MET A 98 -13.35 5.98 -13.47
N PHE A 99 -12.36 6.68 -14.01
CA PHE A 99 -11.92 6.45 -15.38
C PHE A 99 -11.09 5.18 -15.43
N VAL A 100 -11.78 4.07 -15.68
CA VAL A 100 -11.24 2.71 -15.58
C VAL A 100 -10.28 2.40 -16.73
N GLU A 101 -9.07 2.00 -16.37
CA GLU A 101 -8.07 1.42 -17.29
C GLU A 101 -8.08 -0.11 -17.25
N ARG A 102 -8.47 -0.69 -16.12
CA ARG A 102 -8.56 -2.13 -15.88
C ARG A 102 -9.70 -2.44 -14.93
N ARG A 103 -10.48 -3.47 -15.25
CA ARG A 103 -11.61 -3.95 -14.47
C ARG A 103 -11.80 -5.44 -14.67
N ILE A 104 -11.68 -6.21 -13.60
CA ILE A 104 -11.91 -7.65 -13.65
C ILE A 104 -12.81 -8.13 -12.50
N SER A 105 -13.51 -9.24 -12.72
CA SER A 105 -14.25 -9.98 -11.70
C SER A 105 -13.90 -11.46 -11.82
N ALA A 106 -13.57 -12.10 -10.69
CA ALA A 106 -13.40 -13.56 -10.60
C ALA A 106 -14.70 -14.26 -10.22
N SER A 107 -15.70 -13.53 -9.72
CA SER A 107 -17.00 -14.07 -9.27
C SER A 107 -17.94 -14.41 -10.43
N PHE A 108 -17.79 -13.74 -11.58
CA PHE A 108 -18.64 -13.95 -12.75
C PHE A 108 -17.82 -14.02 -14.02
N LYS A 109 -18.25 -14.88 -14.95
CA LYS A 109 -17.65 -14.96 -16.29
C LYS A 109 -17.84 -13.63 -17.04
N ASP A 110 -19.08 -13.15 -17.07
CA ASP A 110 -19.48 -11.92 -17.76
C ASP A 110 -20.12 -10.96 -16.75
N ILE A 111 -19.68 -9.70 -16.77
CA ILE A 111 -20.21 -8.61 -15.93
C ILE A 111 -20.69 -7.48 -16.83
N PRO A 112 -21.70 -6.68 -16.42
CA PRO A 112 -22.11 -5.49 -17.18
C PRO A 112 -20.91 -4.58 -17.44
N GLY A 113 -20.73 -4.12 -18.68
CA GLY A 113 -19.55 -3.36 -19.11
C GLY A 113 -18.33 -4.22 -19.49
N GLY A 114 -18.38 -5.54 -19.26
CA GLY A 114 -17.34 -6.48 -19.65
C GLY A 114 -16.11 -6.51 -18.74
N GLN A 115 -15.22 -7.46 -19.03
CA GLN A 115 -13.91 -7.62 -18.40
C GLN A 115 -12.89 -6.80 -19.19
N ILE A 116 -12.22 -5.84 -18.54
CA ILE A 116 -11.20 -4.96 -19.13
C ILE A 116 -9.85 -5.36 -18.51
N LEU A 117 -9.01 -6.05 -19.27
CA LEU A 117 -7.75 -6.56 -18.73
C LEU A 117 -6.72 -5.43 -18.49
N GLY A 118 -6.74 -4.36 -19.27
CA GLY A 118 -5.76 -3.28 -19.16
C GLY A 118 -4.30 -3.76 -19.24
N ALA A 119 -3.37 -2.93 -18.76
CA ALA A 119 -1.96 -3.31 -18.65
C ALA A 119 -1.77 -4.24 -17.44
N THR A 120 -1.28 -5.46 -17.64
CA THR A 120 -1.08 -6.44 -16.54
C THR A 120 0.02 -7.46 -16.85
N TYR A 121 0.63 -8.01 -15.80
CA TYR A 121 1.54 -9.15 -15.88
C TYR A 121 0.86 -10.52 -15.80
N ASP A 122 -0.45 -10.59 -15.52
CA ASP A 122 -1.17 -11.83 -15.19
C ASP A 122 -0.97 -12.96 -16.22
N TYR A 123 -0.99 -12.59 -17.50
CA TYR A 123 -0.95 -13.53 -18.62
C TYR A 123 0.44 -13.63 -19.29
N THR A 124 1.42 -12.88 -18.78
CA THR A 124 2.78 -12.90 -19.34
C THR A 124 3.51 -14.20 -19.01
N HIS A 125 4.45 -14.63 -19.84
CA HIS A 125 5.35 -15.71 -19.46
C HIS A 125 6.47 -15.16 -18.58
N ARG A 126 6.77 -15.85 -17.47
CA ARG A 126 7.76 -15.39 -16.47
C ARG A 126 9.17 -15.77 -16.90
N LEU A 127 9.56 -15.28 -18.07
CA LEU A 127 10.87 -15.47 -18.68
C LEU A 127 11.58 -14.12 -18.76
N MET A 128 12.89 -14.10 -18.53
CA MET A 128 13.68 -12.88 -18.70
C MET A 128 13.73 -12.52 -20.18
N ASP A 129 13.36 -11.28 -20.48
CA ASP A 129 13.47 -10.70 -21.82
C ASP A 129 14.85 -10.08 -21.99
N TYR A 130 15.73 -10.77 -22.72
CA TYR A 130 17.10 -10.30 -22.97
C TYR A 130 17.18 -9.20 -24.02
N ASP A 131 16.13 -9.00 -24.84
CA ASP A 131 16.12 -7.98 -25.89
C ASP A 131 16.16 -6.58 -25.29
N LEU A 132 15.65 -6.40 -24.06
CA LEU A 132 15.71 -5.16 -23.27
C LEU A 132 17.15 -4.68 -22.98
N LEU A 133 18.16 -5.56 -23.02
CA LEU A 133 19.57 -5.14 -22.89
C LEU A 133 20.07 -4.31 -24.07
N SER A 134 19.40 -4.45 -25.22
CA SER A 134 19.72 -3.78 -26.48
C SER A 134 18.69 -2.73 -26.89
N GLU A 135 17.76 -2.38 -26.00
CA GLU A 135 16.74 -1.37 -26.25
C GLU A 135 17.36 0.00 -26.54
N THR A 136 16.84 0.67 -27.57
CA THR A 136 17.27 2.01 -27.96
C THR A 136 16.07 2.96 -28.04
N LYS A 137 16.35 4.27 -28.02
CA LYS A 137 15.29 5.28 -28.19
C LYS A 137 14.58 5.14 -29.54
N ASP A 138 15.31 4.81 -30.61
CA ASP A 138 14.74 4.69 -31.95
C ASP A 138 13.78 3.50 -32.01
N THR A 139 14.17 2.33 -31.49
CA THR A 139 13.30 1.15 -31.43
C THR A 139 12.04 1.38 -30.59
N VAL A 140 12.14 2.15 -29.49
CA VAL A 140 10.99 2.51 -28.66
C VAL A 140 10.03 3.44 -29.42
N LEU A 141 10.55 4.44 -30.12
CA LEU A 141 9.72 5.37 -30.91
C LEU A 141 9.03 4.68 -32.08
N GLU A 142 9.72 3.77 -32.77
CA GLU A 142 9.14 2.95 -33.83
C GLU A 142 7.98 2.09 -33.31
N TRP A 143 8.17 1.42 -32.16
CA TRP A 143 7.13 0.61 -31.55
C TRP A 143 5.90 1.46 -31.15
N LEU A 144 6.12 2.63 -30.55
CA LEU A 144 5.04 3.54 -30.14
C LEU A 144 4.23 4.06 -31.35
N ASP A 145 4.90 4.42 -32.44
CA ASP A 145 4.24 4.84 -33.69
C ASP A 145 3.40 3.70 -34.29
N GLN A 146 3.94 2.48 -34.30
CA GLN A 146 3.19 1.31 -34.77
C GLN A 146 1.96 1.03 -33.89
N TYR A 147 2.14 1.01 -32.57
CA TYR A 147 1.06 0.79 -31.61
C TYR A 147 -0.06 1.83 -31.75
N ALA A 148 0.30 3.11 -31.90
CA ALA A 148 -0.68 4.19 -32.10
C ALA A 148 -1.51 3.99 -33.37
N LYS A 149 -0.87 3.62 -34.49
CA LYS A 149 -1.54 3.34 -35.77
C LYS A 149 -2.48 2.15 -35.71
N GLU A 150 -2.11 1.10 -34.98
CA GLU A 150 -2.97 -0.07 -34.76
C GLU A 150 -4.17 0.28 -33.87
N ASN A 151 -3.95 1.08 -32.83
CA ASN A 151 -5.00 1.47 -31.89
C ASN A 151 -6.06 2.41 -32.53
N GLU A 152 -5.65 3.34 -33.40
CA GLU A 152 -6.58 4.21 -34.14
C GLU A 152 -7.57 3.42 -35.03
N GLN A 153 -7.18 2.23 -35.50
CA GLN A 153 -8.05 1.39 -36.33
C GLN A 153 -9.11 0.61 -35.51
N ILE A 154 -8.87 0.44 -34.21
CA ILE A 154 -9.68 -0.38 -33.31
C ILE A 154 -10.58 0.49 -32.42
N ALA A 155 -10.16 1.74 -32.15
CA ALA A 155 -10.89 2.65 -31.27
C ALA A 155 -12.29 2.98 -31.82
N ASP A 156 -13.32 2.42 -31.19
CA ASP A 156 -14.71 2.89 -31.33
C ASP A 156 -14.95 4.00 -30.28
N PRO A 157 -15.05 5.28 -30.69
CA PRO A 157 -15.23 6.40 -29.77
C PRO A 157 -16.60 6.38 -29.06
N SER A 158 -17.52 5.49 -29.47
CA SER A 158 -18.89 5.45 -28.97
C SER A 158 -19.12 4.53 -27.77
N VAL A 159 -18.10 3.76 -27.36
CA VAL A 159 -18.21 2.85 -26.21
C VAL A 159 -17.95 3.61 -24.91
N GLN A 160 -18.89 4.47 -24.53
CA GLN A 160 -19.00 4.94 -23.15
C GLN A 160 -19.77 3.87 -22.37
N ALA A 161 -19.08 2.78 -22.01
CA ALA A 161 -19.69 1.72 -21.24
C ALA A 161 -19.99 2.23 -19.84
N ASP A 162 -21.26 2.24 -19.44
CA ASP A 162 -21.61 2.29 -18.03
C ASP A 162 -20.98 1.06 -17.35
N LEU A 163 -20.12 1.30 -16.36
CA LEU A 163 -19.37 0.27 -15.65
C LEU A 163 -19.87 0.22 -14.19
N PRO A 164 -21.09 -0.29 -13.95
CA PRO A 164 -21.64 -0.39 -12.60
C PRO A 164 -20.82 -1.38 -11.77
N LYS A 165 -20.84 -1.20 -10.45
CA LYS A 165 -20.14 -2.12 -9.55
C LYS A 165 -20.79 -3.50 -9.60
N VAL A 166 -19.97 -4.55 -9.54
CA VAL A 166 -20.44 -5.94 -9.54
C VAL A 166 -21.27 -6.22 -8.29
N VAL A 167 -20.88 -5.64 -7.15
CA VAL A 167 -21.60 -5.81 -5.88
C VAL A 167 -23.04 -5.28 -5.95
N ASP A 168 -23.33 -4.25 -6.73
CA ASP A 168 -24.67 -3.64 -6.80
C ASP A 168 -25.70 -4.60 -7.38
N TYR A 169 -25.28 -5.51 -8.26
CA TYR A 169 -26.14 -6.58 -8.76
C TYR A 169 -26.55 -7.55 -7.65
N LEU A 170 -25.63 -7.87 -6.75
CA LEU A 170 -25.86 -8.80 -5.64
C LEU A 170 -26.62 -8.14 -4.48
N ARG A 171 -26.38 -6.85 -4.22
CA ARG A 171 -27.20 -6.05 -3.30
C ARG A 171 -28.66 -6.00 -3.74
N LYS A 172 -28.93 -5.82 -5.04
CA LYS A 172 -30.29 -5.85 -5.61
C LYS A 172 -31.01 -7.20 -5.42
N GLN A 173 -30.27 -8.28 -5.16
CA GLN A 173 -30.83 -9.60 -4.86
C GLN A 173 -30.95 -9.90 -3.37
N ASN A 174 -30.60 -8.94 -2.50
CA ASN A 174 -30.53 -9.10 -1.04
C ASN A 174 -29.55 -10.22 -0.62
N LEU A 175 -28.45 -10.39 -1.38
CA LEU A 175 -27.38 -11.36 -1.06
C LEU A 175 -26.28 -10.76 -0.17
N PHE A 176 -26.39 -9.47 0.14
CA PHE A 176 -25.53 -8.76 1.07
C PHE A 176 -26.40 -8.02 2.09
N PRO A 177 -25.93 -7.89 3.35
CA PRO A 177 -26.53 -7.00 4.31
C PRO A 177 -26.56 -5.56 3.77
N ILE A 178 -27.67 -4.86 4.03
CA ILE A 178 -27.78 -3.43 3.76
C ILE A 178 -27.34 -2.71 5.03
N TYR A 179 -26.36 -1.83 4.90
CA TYR A 179 -25.90 -0.95 5.97
C TYR A 179 -26.53 0.44 5.77
N GLU A 180 -26.93 1.09 6.86
CA GLU A 180 -27.31 2.50 6.81
C GLU A 180 -26.08 3.35 6.47
N GLU A 181 -26.28 4.46 5.76
CA GLU A 181 -25.22 5.41 5.50
C GLU A 181 -24.71 6.00 6.83
N ASP A 182 -23.40 5.92 7.03
CA ASP A 182 -22.71 6.42 8.21
C ASP A 182 -21.65 7.44 7.79
N ASP A 183 -22.05 8.71 7.81
CA ASP A 183 -21.18 9.86 7.53
C ASP A 183 -20.36 10.30 8.75
N THR A 184 -20.12 9.41 9.72
CA THR A 184 -19.25 9.71 10.85
C THR A 184 -17.84 10.03 10.36
N GLU A 185 -17.35 11.22 10.73
CA GLU A 185 -16.01 11.69 10.36
C GLU A 185 -14.94 10.64 10.74
N PRO A 186 -14.11 10.19 9.79
CA PRO A 186 -13.14 9.13 10.04
C PRO A 186 -12.04 9.61 10.99
N LEU A 187 -11.59 8.72 11.88
CA LEU A 187 -10.42 8.96 12.70
C LEU A 187 -9.16 8.94 11.83
N ASP A 188 -8.23 9.86 12.10
CA ASP A 188 -6.98 10.00 11.35
C ASP A 188 -5.77 9.62 12.21
N VAL A 189 -5.21 8.44 11.93
CA VAL A 189 -4.03 7.88 12.64
C VAL A 189 -2.76 8.70 12.42
N THR A 190 -2.78 9.64 11.47
CA THR A 190 -1.67 10.59 11.26
C THR A 190 -1.77 11.84 12.14
N LYS A 191 -2.91 12.04 12.82
CA LYS A 191 -3.17 13.14 13.75
C LYS A 191 -3.28 12.69 15.20
N ARG A 192 -3.62 11.42 15.45
CA ARG A 192 -3.82 10.83 16.77
C ARG A 192 -3.14 9.48 16.85
N SER A 193 -2.60 9.14 18.01
CA SER A 193 -2.07 7.80 18.26
C SER A 193 -3.21 6.78 18.21
N ILE A 194 -2.96 5.65 17.56
CA ILE A 194 -3.89 4.52 17.49
C ILE A 194 -4.27 4.03 18.89
N GLN A 195 -5.53 3.65 19.08
CA GLN A 195 -6.05 3.04 20.31
C GLN A 195 -6.85 1.80 19.94
N PHE A 196 -6.71 0.73 20.72
CA PHE A 196 -7.43 -0.52 20.49
C PHE A 196 -8.65 -0.63 21.44
N PRO A 197 -9.82 -1.07 20.95
CA PRO A 197 -10.08 -1.50 19.59
C PRO A 197 -10.22 -0.34 18.59
N THR A 198 -9.84 -0.59 17.33
CA THR A 198 -9.85 0.41 16.26
C THR A 198 -11.20 0.47 15.54
N THR A 199 -11.46 1.58 14.84
CA THR A 199 -12.56 1.62 13.84
C THR A 199 -12.10 1.05 12.49
N ARG A 200 -13.05 0.65 11.64
CA ARG A 200 -12.74 0.19 10.26
C ARG A 200 -12.00 1.24 9.44
N SER A 201 -12.33 2.53 9.62
CA SER A 201 -11.65 3.63 8.94
C SER A 201 -10.18 3.74 9.33
N GLU A 202 -9.83 3.55 10.61
CA GLU A 202 -8.42 3.51 11.05
C GLU A 202 -7.70 2.29 10.47
N ARG A 203 -8.33 1.11 10.49
CA ARG A 203 -7.77 -0.12 9.92
C ARG A 203 -7.43 0.05 8.44
N LEU A 204 -8.39 0.51 7.64
CA LEU A 204 -8.19 0.74 6.21
C LEU A 204 -7.12 1.79 5.96
N GLN A 205 -7.09 2.89 6.73
CA GLN A 205 -6.05 3.91 6.62
C GLN A 205 -4.65 3.34 6.87
N ILE A 206 -4.47 2.48 7.88
CA ILE A 206 -3.20 1.84 8.20
C ILE A 206 -2.83 0.77 7.16
N LEU A 207 -3.80 -0.01 6.68
CA LEU A 207 -3.57 -1.01 5.63
C LEU A 207 -3.08 -0.36 4.32
N THR A 208 -3.65 0.78 3.94
CA THR A 208 -3.15 1.56 2.79
C THR A 208 -1.71 2.02 3.01
N ARG A 209 -1.34 2.36 4.26
CA ARG A 209 0.01 2.79 4.67
C ARG A 209 1.01 1.65 4.81
N GLY A 210 0.54 0.42 5.00
CA GLY A 210 1.36 -0.74 5.28
C GLY A 210 2.28 -1.11 4.12
N GLN A 211 3.43 -1.69 4.46
CA GLN A 211 4.40 -2.26 3.55
C GLN A 211 3.74 -3.35 2.70
N THR A 212 3.87 -3.24 1.38
CA THR A 212 3.21 -4.12 0.42
C THR A 212 3.50 -5.59 0.68
N GLY A 213 4.77 -5.93 0.94
CA GLY A 213 5.18 -7.31 1.25
C GLY A 213 4.59 -7.83 2.56
N ALA A 214 4.51 -7.00 3.61
CA ALA A 214 3.95 -7.39 4.91
C ALA A 214 2.44 -7.61 4.83
N VAL A 215 1.71 -6.64 4.26
CA VAL A 215 0.26 -6.73 4.02
C VAL A 215 -0.07 -7.95 3.15
N THR A 216 0.67 -8.16 2.06
CA THR A 216 0.50 -9.33 1.18
C THR A 216 0.76 -10.63 1.92
N SER A 217 1.84 -10.71 2.71
CA SER A 217 2.20 -11.94 3.42
C SER A 217 1.18 -12.29 4.52
N LEU A 218 0.63 -11.29 5.21
CA LEU A 218 -0.39 -11.47 6.23
C LEU A 218 -1.75 -11.84 5.62
N GLY A 219 -2.16 -11.17 4.53
CA GLY A 219 -3.34 -11.56 3.76
C GLY A 219 -3.22 -12.98 3.20
N TYR A 220 -2.02 -13.36 2.72
CA TYR A 220 -1.73 -14.73 2.30
C TYR A 220 -1.84 -15.73 3.45
N ALA A 221 -1.35 -15.40 4.65
CA ALA A 221 -1.47 -16.24 5.82
C ALA A 221 -2.95 -16.48 6.20
N ALA A 222 -3.79 -15.45 6.08
CA ALA A 222 -5.22 -15.56 6.35
C ALA A 222 -5.89 -16.62 5.47
N ILE A 223 -5.68 -16.56 4.15
CA ILE A 223 -6.27 -17.52 3.20
C ILE A 223 -5.60 -18.91 3.20
N ARG A 224 -4.44 -19.04 3.85
CA ARG A 224 -3.74 -20.32 4.07
C ARG A 224 -4.29 -21.12 5.26
N GLY A 225 -5.34 -20.63 5.92
CA GLY A 225 -6.01 -21.32 7.03
C GLY A 225 -5.65 -20.79 8.42
N TYR A 226 -4.92 -19.67 8.51
CA TYR A 226 -4.83 -18.90 9.75
C TYR A 226 -5.91 -17.82 9.70
N GLY A 227 -7.20 -18.18 9.73
CA GLY A 227 -8.28 -17.20 9.67
C GLY A 227 -9.33 -17.46 8.59
N ALA A 228 -9.64 -16.42 7.80
CA ALA A 228 -10.78 -16.33 6.89
C ALA A 228 -10.91 -17.46 5.85
N VAL A 229 -12.16 -17.72 5.44
CA VAL A 229 -12.53 -18.61 4.33
C VAL A 229 -12.00 -18.02 3.01
N HIS A 230 -11.65 -18.89 2.06
CA HIS A 230 -11.08 -18.46 0.77
C HIS A 230 -11.97 -17.40 0.09
N PRO A 231 -11.46 -16.16 -0.10
CA PRO A 231 -12.22 -15.07 -0.68
C PRO A 231 -12.40 -15.28 -2.19
N THR A 232 -13.38 -14.59 -2.78
CA THR A 232 -13.47 -14.42 -4.23
C THR A 232 -13.38 -12.94 -4.58
N VAL A 233 -12.53 -12.57 -5.54
CA VAL A 233 -12.44 -11.17 -6.02
C VAL A 233 -13.74 -10.85 -6.77
N GLY A 234 -14.60 -10.07 -6.10
CA GLY A 234 -15.87 -9.60 -6.63
C GLY A 234 -15.63 -8.61 -7.77
N GLU A 235 -14.81 -7.61 -7.52
CA GLU A 235 -14.37 -6.65 -8.52
C GLU A 235 -12.99 -6.10 -8.15
N LEU A 236 -12.10 -5.98 -9.14
CA LEU A 236 -10.86 -5.22 -9.07
C LEU A 236 -10.89 -4.17 -10.16
N ARG A 237 -10.68 -2.90 -9.80
CA ARG A 237 -10.59 -1.78 -10.73
C ARG A 237 -9.30 -1.01 -10.54
N VAL A 238 -8.70 -0.60 -11.65
CA VAL A 238 -7.57 0.35 -11.68
C VAL A 238 -7.95 1.49 -12.61
N GLY A 239 -7.74 2.72 -12.16
CA GLY A 239 -8.10 3.89 -12.96
C GLY A 239 -7.85 5.21 -12.25
N MET A 240 -8.21 6.29 -12.93
CA MET A 240 -8.10 7.65 -12.40
C MET A 240 -9.39 8.05 -11.69
N LEU A 241 -9.25 8.63 -10.50
CA LEU A 241 -10.35 9.23 -9.73
C LEU A 241 -10.18 10.75 -9.66
N PRO A 242 -11.19 11.53 -10.07
CA PRO A 242 -11.15 12.98 -9.94
C PRO A 242 -11.21 13.39 -8.47
N LEU A 243 -10.43 14.42 -8.13
CA LEU A 243 -10.41 15.02 -6.80
C LEU A 243 -11.03 16.41 -6.86
N THR A 244 -11.98 16.65 -5.98
CA THR A 244 -12.63 17.96 -5.81
C THR A 244 -12.50 18.44 -4.38
N ILE A 245 -12.49 19.76 -4.20
CA ILE A 245 -12.57 20.41 -2.89
C ILE A 245 -13.78 21.35 -2.88
N SER A 246 -14.43 21.48 -1.73
CA SER A 246 -15.47 22.48 -1.53
C SER A 246 -14.91 23.89 -1.63
N ASP A 247 -15.69 24.83 -2.18
CA ASP A 247 -15.31 26.24 -2.20
C ASP A 247 -15.22 26.77 -0.76
N PRO A 248 -14.04 27.20 -0.28
CA PRO A 248 -13.88 27.72 1.08
C PRO A 248 -14.71 28.98 1.38
N ALA A 249 -15.17 29.70 0.34
CA ALA A 249 -15.98 30.90 0.44
C ALA A 249 -17.48 30.63 0.29
N ASP A 250 -17.86 29.47 -0.26
CA ASP A 250 -19.26 29.06 -0.37
C ASP A 250 -19.70 28.40 0.94
N GLN A 251 -20.83 28.84 1.47
CA GLN A 251 -21.45 28.24 2.66
C GLN A 251 -22.55 27.24 2.29
N THR A 252 -22.85 27.13 1.00
CA THR A 252 -23.76 26.11 0.47
C THR A 252 -22.95 24.85 0.15
N ASP A 253 -23.53 23.70 0.48
CA ASP A 253 -22.89 22.40 0.23
C ASP A 253 -23.18 21.91 -1.20
N ASP A 254 -23.07 22.81 -2.17
CA ASP A 254 -23.41 22.55 -3.57
C ASP A 254 -22.20 22.01 -4.34
N GLU A 255 -22.25 20.72 -4.71
CA GLU A 255 -21.19 20.05 -5.47
C GLU A 255 -20.92 20.71 -6.84
N GLU A 256 -21.88 21.46 -7.41
CA GLU A 256 -21.69 22.14 -8.69
C GLU A 256 -20.64 23.26 -8.63
N ASN A 257 -20.35 23.78 -7.43
CA ASN A 257 -19.36 24.83 -7.20
C ASN A 257 -17.99 24.30 -6.77
N ASP A 258 -17.84 22.97 -6.63
CA ASP A 258 -16.58 22.38 -6.17
C ASP A 258 -15.44 22.57 -7.19
N TYR A 259 -14.23 22.82 -6.69
CA TYR A 259 -13.05 22.97 -7.53
C TYR A 259 -12.40 21.62 -7.82
N TYR A 260 -12.27 21.26 -9.09
CA TYR A 260 -11.41 20.16 -9.53
C TYR A 260 -9.93 20.52 -9.33
N ILE A 261 -9.21 19.69 -8.58
CA ILE A 261 -7.79 19.93 -8.24
C ILE A 261 -6.84 18.91 -8.87
N GLY A 262 -7.36 17.95 -9.64
CA GLY A 262 -6.59 16.90 -10.30
C GLY A 262 -7.21 15.53 -10.13
N GLU A 263 -6.44 14.51 -10.42
CA GLU A 263 -6.86 13.11 -10.31
C GLU A 263 -5.76 12.25 -9.72
N ILE A 264 -6.17 11.11 -9.17
CA ILE A 264 -5.25 10.12 -8.63
C ILE A 264 -5.52 8.76 -9.25
N LYS A 265 -4.44 8.04 -9.56
CA LYS A 265 -4.53 6.64 -9.93
C LYS A 265 -4.70 5.81 -8.68
N VAL A 266 -5.70 4.93 -8.67
CA VAL A 266 -5.89 3.97 -7.58
C VAL A 266 -6.17 2.58 -8.12
N THR A 267 -5.93 1.61 -7.26
CA THR A 267 -6.48 0.27 -7.34
C THR A 267 -7.52 0.11 -6.24
N GLU A 268 -8.72 -0.34 -6.60
CA GLU A 268 -9.79 -0.70 -5.68
C GLU A 268 -10.14 -2.18 -5.85
N VAL A 269 -10.35 -2.88 -4.73
CA VAL A 269 -10.76 -4.29 -4.68
C VAL A 269 -11.92 -4.47 -3.71
N GLU A 270 -12.97 -5.11 -4.19
CA GLU A 270 -14.07 -5.64 -3.40
C GLU A 270 -14.01 -7.17 -3.46
N SER A 271 -13.87 -7.83 -2.31
CA SER A 271 -13.83 -9.29 -2.19
C SER A 271 -15.07 -9.81 -1.50
N PHE A 272 -15.68 -10.85 -2.08
CA PHE A 272 -16.83 -11.53 -1.50
C PHE A 272 -16.34 -12.67 -0.62
N ILE A 273 -16.73 -12.64 0.65
CA ILE A 273 -16.27 -13.57 1.66
C ILE A 273 -17.50 -14.26 2.26
N PRO A 274 -17.64 -15.59 2.13
CA PRO A 274 -18.75 -16.31 2.71
C PRO A 274 -18.58 -16.40 4.22
N ILE A 275 -19.62 -16.00 4.96
CA ILE A 275 -19.69 -16.11 6.41
C ILE A 275 -20.84 -17.03 6.80
N THR A 276 -20.66 -17.80 7.87
CA THR A 276 -21.73 -18.63 8.43
C THR A 276 -22.38 -17.87 9.57
N ILE A 277 -23.65 -17.50 9.38
CA ILE A 277 -24.49 -16.89 10.40
C ILE A 277 -25.52 -17.91 10.90
N LYS A 278 -26.13 -17.61 12.04
CA LYS A 278 -27.29 -18.37 12.54
C LYS A 278 -28.55 -17.55 12.33
N ASN A 279 -29.52 -18.09 11.60
CA ASN A 279 -30.79 -17.43 11.38
C ASN A 279 -31.64 -17.37 12.68
N GLU A 280 -32.81 -16.74 12.62
CA GLU A 280 -33.74 -16.62 13.78
C GLU A 280 -34.17 -17.98 14.37
N LYS A 281 -34.04 -19.07 13.60
CA LYS A 281 -34.35 -20.45 13.99
C LYS A 281 -33.12 -21.24 14.46
N ASN A 282 -31.97 -20.57 14.60
CA ASN A 282 -30.69 -21.14 15.00
C ASN A 282 -30.14 -22.19 14.01
N GLU A 283 -30.55 -22.11 12.73
CA GLU A 283 -30.01 -22.89 11.62
C GLU A 283 -28.85 -22.14 10.98
N GLU A 284 -27.84 -22.87 10.50
CA GLU A 284 -26.69 -22.29 9.81
C GLU A 284 -27.09 -21.84 8.40
N GLU A 285 -26.84 -20.57 8.11
CA GLU A 285 -27.05 -19.95 6.79
C GLU A 285 -25.75 -19.28 6.34
N ILE A 286 -25.50 -19.30 5.03
CA ILE A 286 -24.32 -18.66 4.44
C ILE A 286 -24.75 -17.31 3.88
N GLU A 287 -24.16 -16.25 4.42
CA GLU A 287 -24.24 -14.90 3.85
C GLU A 287 -22.89 -14.51 3.24
N PHE A 288 -22.90 -13.45 2.42
CA PHE A 288 -21.67 -12.85 1.92
C PHE A 288 -21.40 -11.52 2.61
N GLU A 289 -20.15 -11.29 2.93
CA GLU A 289 -19.62 -10.00 3.34
C GLU A 289 -18.62 -9.46 2.31
N ILE A 290 -18.34 -8.16 2.44
CA ILE A 290 -17.42 -7.44 1.57
C ILE A 290 -16.17 -7.09 2.36
N GLY A 291 -15.05 -7.68 1.95
CA GLY A 291 -13.73 -7.16 2.26
C GLY A 291 -13.35 -6.07 1.26
N TYR A 292 -12.76 -4.98 1.74
CA TYR A 292 -12.43 -3.81 0.93
C TYR A 292 -10.94 -3.45 0.98
N GLY A 293 -10.37 -3.09 -0.18
CA GLY A 293 -9.01 -2.61 -0.28
C GLY A 293 -8.88 -1.51 -1.31
N ILE A 294 -8.23 -0.41 -0.95
CA ILE A 294 -7.92 0.69 -1.87
C ILE A 294 -6.52 1.26 -1.61
N CYS A 295 -5.76 1.48 -2.67
CA CYS A 295 -4.42 2.07 -2.57
C CYS A 295 -4.01 2.80 -3.86
N TYR A 296 -3.03 3.70 -3.75
CA TYR A 296 -2.53 4.48 -4.89
C TYR A 296 -1.85 3.60 -5.93
N GLY A 297 -1.91 4.03 -7.19
CA GLY A 297 -1.28 3.37 -8.33
C GLY A 297 -1.86 2.00 -8.64
N GLN A 298 -1.13 1.20 -9.42
CA GLN A 298 -1.50 -0.15 -9.79
C GLN A 298 -0.91 -1.19 -8.83
N ASN A 299 -1.31 -1.14 -7.56
CA ASN A 299 -0.85 -2.02 -6.48
C ASN A 299 -1.85 -3.16 -6.19
N GLU A 300 -2.20 -3.93 -7.23
CA GLU A 300 -3.26 -4.94 -7.24
C GLU A 300 -3.14 -5.99 -6.13
N THR A 301 -1.97 -6.62 -5.99
CA THR A 301 -1.75 -7.64 -4.97
C THR A 301 -1.92 -7.08 -3.55
N LYS A 302 -1.51 -5.83 -3.32
CA LYS A 302 -1.70 -5.15 -2.04
C LYS A 302 -3.18 -4.95 -1.76
N ALA A 303 -3.93 -4.40 -2.71
CA ALA A 303 -5.36 -4.13 -2.54
C ALA A 303 -6.17 -5.43 -2.27
N ILE A 304 -5.83 -6.54 -2.95
CA ILE A 304 -6.42 -7.85 -2.68
C ILE A 304 -6.08 -8.33 -1.25
N ALA A 305 -4.84 -8.17 -0.81
CA ALA A 305 -4.47 -8.55 0.55
C ALA A 305 -5.14 -7.66 1.61
N MET A 306 -5.34 -6.37 1.30
CA MET A 306 -6.09 -5.44 2.15
C MET A 306 -7.54 -5.87 2.31
N SER A 307 -8.24 -6.26 1.23
CA SER A 307 -9.64 -6.71 1.33
C SER A 307 -9.81 -7.94 2.20
N ILE A 308 -8.82 -8.85 2.17
CA ILE A 308 -8.79 -10.04 3.02
C ILE A 308 -8.60 -9.66 4.49
N LEU A 309 -7.62 -8.80 4.78
CA LEU A 309 -7.31 -8.38 6.14
C LEU A 309 -8.41 -7.50 6.74
N ASP A 310 -9.03 -6.63 5.94
CA ASP A 310 -10.19 -5.82 6.36
C ASP A 310 -11.28 -6.70 6.95
N GLN A 311 -11.70 -7.75 6.22
CA GLN A 311 -12.70 -8.68 6.72
C GLN A 311 -12.22 -9.49 7.92
N ALA A 312 -10.97 -9.98 7.90
CA ALA A 312 -10.41 -10.75 9.01
C ALA A 312 -10.44 -9.95 10.33
N LEU A 313 -10.19 -8.64 10.25
CA LEU A 313 -10.17 -7.74 11.40
C LEU A 313 -11.58 -7.30 11.86
N GLU A 314 -12.61 -7.36 11.01
CA GLU A 314 -14.00 -7.16 11.43
C GLU A 314 -14.48 -8.26 12.39
N HIS A 315 -14.02 -9.49 12.18
CA HIS A 315 -14.51 -10.66 12.95
C HIS A 315 -13.62 -11.06 14.14
N GLY A 316 -12.48 -10.40 14.36
CA GLY A 316 -11.75 -10.34 15.63
C GLY A 316 -11.48 -11.65 16.41
N GLN A 317 -11.52 -12.81 15.75
CA GLN A 317 -11.34 -14.10 16.43
C GLN A 317 -9.87 -14.27 16.84
N LYS A 318 -9.57 -14.10 18.13
CA LYS A 318 -8.19 -14.15 18.68
C LYS A 318 -7.47 -15.49 18.55
N ASP A 319 -8.07 -16.49 17.93
CA ASP A 319 -7.46 -17.79 17.68
C ASP A 319 -6.33 -17.71 16.64
N TYR A 320 -6.35 -16.69 15.77
CA TYR A 320 -5.35 -16.49 14.72
C TYR A 320 -4.73 -15.09 14.77
N PRO A 321 -3.40 -14.95 14.60
CA PRO A 321 -2.74 -13.63 14.58
C PRO A 321 -3.24 -12.68 13.48
N THR A 322 -3.80 -13.22 12.40
CA THR A 322 -4.40 -12.48 11.28
C THR A 322 -5.72 -11.80 11.60
N HIS A 323 -6.36 -12.20 12.69
CA HIS A 323 -7.59 -11.60 13.21
C HIS A 323 -7.31 -10.70 14.43
N ASP A 324 -6.05 -10.61 14.86
CA ASP A 324 -5.61 -9.74 15.94
C ASP A 324 -5.20 -8.37 15.35
N GLU A 325 -6.05 -7.37 15.55
CA GLU A 325 -5.81 -6.01 15.05
C GLU A 325 -4.53 -5.38 15.61
N GLU A 326 -4.14 -5.68 16.85
CA GLU A 326 -2.92 -5.14 17.44
C GLU A 326 -1.70 -5.78 16.77
N PHE A 327 -1.74 -7.09 16.57
CA PHE A 327 -0.69 -7.81 15.85
C PHE A 327 -0.54 -7.31 14.41
N ILE A 328 -1.63 -7.13 13.68
CA ILE A 328 -1.54 -6.71 12.27
C ILE A 328 -1.12 -5.26 12.14
N LEU A 329 -1.83 -4.33 12.79
CA LEU A 329 -1.66 -2.90 12.53
C LEU A 329 -0.30 -2.37 13.03
N LEU A 330 0.31 -2.99 14.04
CA LEU A 330 1.63 -2.60 14.56
C LEU A 330 2.83 -3.22 13.83
N HIS A 331 2.63 -4.15 12.89
CA HIS A 331 3.73 -4.88 12.24
C HIS A 331 3.77 -4.71 10.72
N ILE A 332 2.98 -3.79 10.16
CA ILE A 332 2.93 -3.55 8.71
C ILE A 332 3.54 -2.22 8.27
N ASP A 333 3.76 -1.21 9.13
CA ASP A 333 4.41 0.04 8.68
C ASP A 333 5.92 -0.17 8.52
N SER A 334 6.44 0.01 7.30
CA SER A 334 7.87 -0.13 6.98
C SER A 334 8.72 0.92 7.70
N VAL A 335 8.19 2.11 7.98
CA VAL A 335 8.94 3.17 8.67
C VAL A 335 9.22 2.78 10.12
N GLU A 336 8.22 2.24 10.81
CA GLU A 336 8.36 1.82 12.20
C GLU A 336 9.22 0.56 12.32
N SER A 337 8.92 -0.46 11.53
CA SER A 337 9.63 -1.75 11.57
C SER A 337 11.10 -1.62 11.17
N SER A 338 11.41 -0.96 10.04
CA SER A 338 12.80 -0.79 9.59
C SER A 338 13.61 0.10 10.55
N GLY A 339 13.00 1.15 11.11
CA GLY A 339 13.59 2.01 12.13
C GLY A 339 13.90 1.23 13.41
N PHE A 340 12.96 0.42 13.87
CA PHE A 340 13.12 -0.42 15.05
C PHE A 340 14.08 -1.60 14.84
N ILE A 341 14.27 -2.13 13.64
CA ILE A 341 15.35 -3.11 13.42
C ILE A 341 16.71 -2.40 13.30
N SER A 342 16.75 -1.28 12.58
CA SER A 342 17.97 -0.53 12.35
C SER A 342 18.57 0.08 13.62
N HIS A 343 17.76 0.38 14.64
CA HIS A 343 18.28 0.93 15.90
C HIS A 343 19.28 -0.02 16.57
N LEU A 344 19.23 -1.33 16.31
CA LEU A 344 20.17 -2.32 16.85
C LEU A 344 21.63 -2.06 16.43
N LYS A 345 21.84 -1.30 15.34
CA LYS A 345 23.17 -0.83 14.91
C LYS A 345 23.75 0.24 15.85
N LEU A 346 22.90 0.90 16.64
CA LEU A 346 23.33 1.94 17.58
C LEU A 346 24.04 1.33 18.79
N PRO A 347 24.86 2.13 19.51
CA PRO A 347 25.64 1.61 20.62
C PRO A 347 24.78 1.14 21.80
N HIS A 348 24.79 -0.17 22.08
CA HIS A 348 24.14 -0.81 23.24
C HIS A 348 25.14 -1.34 24.28
N TYR A 349 26.37 -0.83 24.29
CA TYR A 349 27.47 -1.39 25.10
C TYR A 349 27.21 -1.33 26.61
N VAL A 350 26.46 -0.34 27.11
CA VAL A 350 26.12 -0.24 28.55
C VAL A 350 25.19 -1.36 28.99
N THR A 351 24.09 -1.56 28.27
CA THR A 351 23.12 -2.63 28.58
C THR A 351 23.73 -4.01 28.37
N PHE A 352 24.57 -4.16 27.34
CA PHE A 352 25.34 -5.38 27.10
C PHE A 352 26.32 -5.68 28.24
N GLN A 353 27.05 -4.68 28.74
CA GLN A 353 27.99 -4.85 29.85
C GLN A 353 27.29 -5.33 31.12
N SER A 354 26.13 -4.76 31.47
CA SER A 354 25.32 -5.20 32.61
C SER A 354 24.86 -6.66 32.47
N LYS A 355 24.44 -7.08 31.27
CA LYS A 355 24.10 -8.48 30.99
C LYS A 355 25.34 -9.39 31.09
N LEU A 356 26.47 -8.95 30.55
CA LEU A 356 27.73 -9.70 30.56
C LEU A 356 28.23 -9.94 32.00
N ASP A 357 28.16 -8.92 32.85
CA ASP A 357 28.55 -9.05 34.26
C ASP A 357 27.60 -9.98 35.02
N SER A 358 26.31 -9.97 34.69
CA SER A 358 25.33 -10.92 35.26
C SER A 358 25.65 -12.36 34.86
N VAL A 359 25.93 -12.61 33.58
CA VAL A 359 26.32 -13.95 33.08
C VAL A 359 27.63 -14.42 33.72
N ARG A 360 28.62 -13.54 33.86
CA ARG A 360 29.90 -13.85 34.51
C ARG A 360 29.71 -14.26 35.96
N LYS A 361 28.85 -13.55 36.72
CA LYS A 361 28.54 -13.91 38.12
C LYS A 361 27.89 -15.29 38.23
N ILE A 362 26.95 -15.63 37.33
CA ILE A 362 26.31 -16.96 37.33
C ILE A 362 27.34 -18.05 37.06
N LYS A 363 28.22 -17.89 36.07
CA LYS A 363 29.26 -18.88 35.76
C LYS A 363 30.27 -19.06 36.89
N GLN A 364 30.72 -17.96 37.52
CA GLN A 364 31.63 -18.03 38.68
C GLN A 364 30.96 -18.64 39.93
N GLY A 365 29.65 -18.48 40.08
CA GLY A 365 28.86 -19.13 41.13
C GLY A 365 28.69 -20.63 40.90
N ALA A 366 28.49 -21.05 39.65
CA ALA A 366 28.38 -22.46 39.28
C ALA A 366 29.71 -23.23 39.50
N GLU A 367 30.86 -22.64 39.13
CA GLU A 367 32.19 -23.24 39.37
C GLU A 367 32.55 -23.40 40.86
N LYS A 368 31.88 -22.65 41.76
CA LYS A 368 32.07 -22.77 43.21
C LYS A 368 31.20 -23.84 43.86
N HIS A 369 30.19 -24.37 43.16
CA HIS A 369 29.30 -25.42 43.67
C HIS A 369 29.63 -26.82 43.12
N GLU A 370 30.52 -26.93 42.12
CA GLU A 370 31.01 -28.20 41.57
C GLU A 370 32.40 -28.65 42.13
N LYS A 371 32.90 -27.97 43.17
CA LYS A 371 34.06 -28.41 43.98
C LYS A 371 33.62 -28.59 45.42
#